data_AF-A0A2G9ZHD6-F1
#
_entry.id   AF-A0A2G9ZHD6-F1
#
_cell.length_a   1.000
_cell.length_b   1.000
_cell.length_c   1.000
_cell.angle_alpha   90.00
_cell.angle_beta   90.00
_cell.angle_gamma   90.00
#
_symmetry.space_group_name_H-M   'P 1'
#
loop_
_entity.id
_entity.type
_entity.pdbx_description
1 polymer ?
#
loop_
_entity_poly.entity_id
_entity_poly.type
_entity_poly.pdbx_seq_one_letter_code
_entity_poly.pdbx_strand_id
1 'polypeptide(L)'
;MAIPPVPTLPPQVAEAVDFLWAFLSTWWWVPLPFLLASLLKDFYLWWRYNVYWGKIDWVLLELRTPRDVERPMKAMEQVIANFWTLYDPPDFKEIWFEGKFLVPFELEIAGIDGNVHFFIRTPSSMRKVFESAVYSQYPDVEIVEVEDYTKQVPQDLPNENWDMWGCDFKLVKPECYPLKTYVDFFEPTTSEKEEKRIDPLAVLIEGMTRLKKGEQLWFQIRLKPVQDKDSHWIARGKKEIEKITGRKPKEAPNKSITGEAIWAFMEGRPPSFEVTKEEEKAWPVEMRLTPGERDILSAIENKIGKLGFESNVR
;
A
#
# COMPACT_ATOMS: atom_id res chain seq x y z
N MET A 1 -22.70 -47.46 43.96
CA MET A 1 -22.99 -46.55 42.82
C MET A 1 -22.47 -47.22 41.57
N ALA A 2 -23.34 -47.88 40.80
CA ALA A 2 -22.96 -48.50 39.55
C ALA A 2 -22.97 -47.43 38.44
N ILE A 3 -21.85 -47.28 37.74
CA ILE A 3 -21.70 -46.36 36.61
C ILE A 3 -22.68 -46.83 35.51
N PRO A 4 -23.55 -45.97 34.96
CA PRO A 4 -24.46 -46.39 33.90
C PRO A 4 -23.66 -46.83 32.66
N PRO A 5 -24.14 -47.85 31.93
CA PRO A 5 -23.46 -48.36 30.74
C PRO A 5 -23.36 -47.25 29.69
N VAL A 6 -22.17 -47.11 29.11
CA VAL A 6 -21.91 -46.18 28.01
C VAL A 6 -22.89 -46.49 26.86
N PRO A 7 -23.64 -45.51 26.34
CA PRO A 7 -24.58 -45.75 25.26
C PRO A 7 -23.83 -46.28 24.04
N THR A 8 -24.10 -47.54 23.69
CA THR A 8 -23.52 -48.20 22.51
C THR A 8 -24.16 -47.58 21.27
N LEU A 9 -23.33 -47.02 20.38
CA LEU A 9 -23.76 -46.50 19.09
C LEU A 9 -24.49 -47.60 18.29
N PRO A 10 -25.50 -47.25 17.47
CA PRO A 10 -26.16 -48.22 16.61
C PRO A 10 -25.13 -48.98 15.75
N PRO A 11 -25.29 -50.30 15.51
CA PRO A 11 -24.31 -51.11 14.79
C PRO A 11 -23.93 -50.53 13.41
N GLN A 12 -24.91 -49.97 12.71
CA GLN A 12 -24.72 -49.30 11.41
C GLN A 12 -23.85 -48.04 11.50
N VAL A 13 -23.91 -47.33 12.64
CA VAL A 13 -23.08 -46.14 12.89
C VAL A 13 -21.66 -46.56 13.27
N ALA A 14 -21.50 -47.64 14.03
CA ALA A 14 -20.18 -48.20 14.35
C ALA A 14 -19.44 -48.68 13.09
N GLU A 15 -20.12 -49.44 12.21
CA GLU A 15 -19.54 -49.90 10.94
C GLU A 15 -19.17 -48.74 10.00
N ALA A 16 -20.01 -47.69 9.94
CA ALA A 16 -19.70 -46.49 9.15
C ALA A 16 -18.48 -45.72 9.70
N VAL A 17 -18.34 -45.63 11.03
CA VAL A 17 -17.20 -45.00 11.68
C VAL A 17 -15.92 -45.81 11.45
N ASP A 18 -15.98 -47.14 11.57
CA ASP A 18 -14.83 -48.02 11.33
C ASP A 18 -14.39 -47.98 9.86
N PHE A 19 -15.34 -47.94 8.93
CA PHE A 19 -15.06 -47.76 7.50
C PHE A 19 -14.43 -46.39 7.20
N LEU A 20 -14.98 -45.31 7.73
CA LEU A 20 -14.43 -43.95 7.58
C LEU A 20 -13.02 -43.86 8.19
N TRP A 21 -12.80 -44.47 9.35
CA TRP A 21 -11.48 -44.52 10.00
C TRP A 21 -10.47 -45.28 9.15
N ALA A 22 -10.83 -46.47 8.66
CA ALA A 22 -9.96 -47.27 7.78
C ALA A 22 -9.68 -46.57 6.45
N PHE A 23 -10.67 -45.89 5.88
CA PHE A 23 -10.52 -45.11 4.65
C PHE A 23 -9.59 -43.91 4.88
N LEU A 24 -9.80 -43.12 5.92
CA LEU A 24 -8.92 -41.99 6.26
C LEU A 24 -7.52 -42.46 6.62
N SER A 25 -7.34 -43.51 7.43
CA SER A 25 -6.03 -44.02 7.80
C SER A 25 -5.24 -44.59 6.61
N THR A 26 -5.93 -45.06 5.57
CA THR A 26 -5.30 -45.59 4.35
C THR A 26 -5.04 -44.50 3.31
N TRP A 27 -5.90 -43.49 3.21
CA TRP A 27 -5.89 -42.49 2.15
C TRP A 27 -5.55 -41.07 2.60
N TRP A 28 -5.24 -40.81 3.88
CA TRP A 28 -4.92 -39.47 4.41
C TRP A 28 -3.79 -38.76 3.67
N TRP A 29 -2.85 -39.50 3.09
CA TRP A 29 -1.72 -38.97 2.32
C TRP A 29 -2.12 -38.39 0.96
N VAL A 30 -3.33 -38.69 0.45
CA VAL A 30 -3.84 -38.15 -0.82
C VAL A 30 -4.38 -36.72 -0.67
N PRO A 31 -5.29 -36.38 0.27
CA PRO A 31 -5.76 -35.01 0.45
C PRO A 31 -4.72 -34.11 1.11
N LEU A 32 -3.77 -34.67 1.87
CA LEU A 32 -2.79 -33.90 2.63
C LEU A 32 -1.92 -32.98 1.75
N PRO A 33 -1.32 -33.41 0.62
CA PRO A 33 -0.59 -32.53 -0.29
C PRO A 33 -1.44 -31.39 -0.84
N PHE A 34 -2.72 -31.60 -1.12
CA PHE A 34 -3.60 -30.54 -1.64
C PHE A 34 -3.96 -29.51 -0.56
N LEU A 35 -4.21 -29.98 0.67
CA LEU A 35 -4.44 -29.10 1.81
C LEU A 35 -3.18 -28.29 2.17
N LEU A 36 -2.01 -28.94 2.13
CA LEU A 36 -0.73 -28.30 2.44
C LEU A 36 -0.15 -27.52 1.25
N ALA A 37 -0.60 -27.73 0.01
CA ALA A 37 -0.02 -27.09 -1.16
C ALA A 37 -0.03 -25.56 -1.07
N SER A 38 -1.12 -24.96 -0.60
CA SER A 38 -1.20 -23.50 -0.40
C SER A 38 -0.20 -23.06 0.67
N LEU A 39 -0.16 -23.75 1.82
CA LEU A 39 0.74 -23.41 2.92
C LEU A 39 2.21 -23.56 2.52
N LEU A 40 2.56 -24.64 1.83
CA LEU A 40 3.91 -24.91 1.33
C LEU A 40 4.33 -23.89 0.26
N LYS A 41 3.40 -23.49 -0.62
CA LYS A 41 3.63 -22.42 -1.58
C LYS A 41 3.92 -21.10 -0.87
N ASP A 42 3.10 -20.72 0.09
CA ASP A 42 3.25 -19.45 0.82
C ASP A 42 4.54 -19.46 1.64
N PHE A 43 4.86 -20.57 2.30
CA PHE A 43 6.12 -20.78 3.01
C PHE A 43 7.33 -20.74 2.07
N TYR A 44 7.25 -21.36 0.89
CA TYR A 44 8.30 -21.30 -0.12
C TYR A 44 8.54 -19.87 -0.59
N LEU A 45 7.49 -19.15 -0.97
CA LEU A 45 7.60 -17.75 -1.40
C LEU A 45 8.10 -16.84 -0.27
N TRP A 46 7.65 -17.06 0.96
CA TRP A 46 8.17 -16.36 2.14
C TRP A 46 9.66 -16.64 2.34
N TRP A 47 10.09 -17.89 2.25
CA TRP A 47 11.51 -18.24 2.37
C TRP A 47 12.34 -17.57 1.26
N ARG A 48 11.87 -17.63 0.01
CA ARG A 48 12.50 -16.95 -1.14
C ARG A 48 12.58 -15.44 -0.92
N TYR A 49 11.51 -14.83 -0.43
CA TYR A 49 11.44 -13.42 -0.08
C TYR A 49 12.50 -13.04 0.96
N ASN A 50 12.64 -13.80 2.05
CA ASN A 50 13.63 -13.51 3.09
C ASN A 50 15.07 -13.68 2.59
N VAL A 51 15.32 -14.69 1.75
CA VAL A 51 16.62 -14.88 1.11
C VAL A 51 16.97 -13.70 0.21
N TYR A 52 15.99 -13.14 -0.51
CA TYR A 52 16.21 -11.94 -1.32
C TYR A 52 16.39 -10.70 -0.44
N TRP A 53 15.54 -10.50 0.57
CA TRP A 53 15.63 -9.38 1.51
C TRP A 53 17.00 -9.28 2.18
N GLY A 54 17.56 -10.42 2.61
CA GLY A 54 18.89 -10.47 3.23
C GLY A 54 20.06 -10.23 2.27
N LYS A 55 19.85 -10.21 0.95
CA LYS A 55 20.87 -9.87 -0.06
C LYS A 55 20.90 -8.38 -0.40
N ILE A 56 19.90 -7.61 0.04
CA ILE A 56 19.82 -6.19 -0.26
C ILE A 56 20.73 -5.45 0.70
N ASP A 57 21.74 -4.79 0.14
CA ASP A 57 22.59 -3.86 0.89
C ASP A 57 21.86 -2.53 1.06
N TRP A 58 21.48 -2.23 2.31
CA TRP A 58 20.78 -0.99 2.66
C TRP A 58 21.78 0.10 3.03
N VAL A 59 21.50 1.33 2.58
CA VAL A 59 22.22 2.53 3.00
C VAL A 59 21.23 3.53 3.61
N LEU A 60 21.70 4.26 4.62
CA LEU A 60 20.97 5.35 5.24
C LEU A 60 21.64 6.67 4.86
N LEU A 61 20.87 7.55 4.22
CA LEU A 61 21.34 8.85 3.75
C LEU A 61 20.73 9.94 4.63
N GLU A 62 21.56 10.69 5.34
CA GLU A 62 21.16 11.89 6.07
C GLU A 62 21.08 13.08 5.11
N LEU A 63 19.95 13.78 5.13
CA LEU A 63 19.74 15.03 4.42
C LEU A 63 20.00 16.20 5.36
N ARG A 64 21.07 16.95 5.11
CA ARG A 64 21.41 18.17 5.87
C ARG A 64 20.96 19.38 5.07
N THR A 65 19.89 20.00 5.52
CA THR A 65 19.31 21.19 4.88
C THR A 65 19.99 22.46 5.38
N PRO A 66 20.26 23.45 4.50
CA PRO A 66 20.65 24.78 4.93
C PRO A 66 19.51 25.44 5.74
N ARG A 67 19.83 26.47 6.52
CA ARG A 67 18.85 27.16 7.37
C ARG A 67 17.72 27.81 6.59
N ASP A 68 18.01 28.28 5.38
CA ASP A 68 17.07 28.98 4.52
C ASP A 68 16.86 28.17 3.24
N VAL A 69 15.66 27.60 3.07
CA VAL A 69 15.24 26.89 1.86
C VAL A 69 14.05 27.63 1.27
N GLU A 70 14.32 28.58 0.38
CA GLU A 70 13.30 29.36 -0.36
C GLU A 70 12.75 28.56 -1.56
N ARG A 71 12.30 27.31 -1.31
CA ARG A 71 11.70 26.45 -2.33
C ARG A 71 10.26 26.13 -1.96
N PRO A 72 9.32 26.20 -2.93
CA PRO A 72 7.95 25.81 -2.66
C PRO A 72 7.88 24.30 -2.36
N MET A 73 6.95 23.89 -1.49
CA MET A 73 6.70 22.46 -1.19
C MET A 73 6.39 21.63 -2.46
N LYS A 74 5.86 22.28 -3.51
CA LYS A 74 5.64 21.68 -4.83
C LYS A 74 6.94 21.15 -5.47
N ALA A 75 8.11 21.71 -5.16
CA ALA A 75 9.38 21.18 -5.64
C ALA A 75 9.63 19.76 -5.12
N MET A 76 9.25 19.47 -3.87
CA MET A 76 9.34 18.11 -3.30
C MET A 76 8.41 17.11 -4.00
N GLU A 77 7.26 17.56 -4.53
CA GLU A 77 6.39 16.68 -5.35
C GLU A 77 7.14 16.17 -6.59
N GLN A 78 7.97 17.00 -7.21
CA GLN A 78 8.80 16.58 -8.34
C GLN A 78 9.90 15.59 -7.92
N VAL A 79 10.52 15.78 -6.74
CA VAL A 79 11.51 14.84 -6.19
C VAL A 79 10.86 13.47 -5.96
N ILE A 80 9.71 13.44 -5.29
CA ILE A 80 8.97 12.20 -5.02
C ILE A 80 8.48 11.55 -6.32
N ALA A 81 8.04 12.34 -7.30
CA ALA A 81 7.67 11.81 -8.62
C ALA A 81 8.87 11.13 -9.31
N ASN A 82 10.09 11.67 -9.16
CA ASN A 82 11.30 11.05 -9.70
C ASN A 82 11.62 9.71 -9.02
N PHE A 83 11.28 9.52 -7.73
CA PHE A 83 11.42 8.22 -7.06
C PHE A 83 10.52 7.13 -7.65
N TRP A 84 9.47 7.50 -8.38
CA TRP A 84 8.61 6.52 -9.05
C TRP A 84 9.33 5.77 -10.18
N THR A 85 10.44 6.31 -10.69
CA THR A 85 11.30 5.63 -11.68
C THR A 85 11.92 4.32 -11.17
N LEU A 86 11.86 4.08 -9.86
CA LEU A 86 12.27 2.83 -9.20
C LEU A 86 11.27 1.68 -9.38
N TYR A 87 10.19 1.92 -10.11
CA TYR A 87 9.20 0.89 -10.43
C TYR A 87 9.79 -0.19 -11.34
N ASP A 88 10.20 -1.31 -10.73
CA ASP A 88 10.70 -2.52 -11.39
C ASP A 88 9.93 -3.76 -10.86
N PRO A 89 8.72 -4.02 -11.38
CA PRO A 89 7.90 -5.15 -10.93
C PRO A 89 8.57 -6.47 -11.35
N PRO A 90 8.64 -7.47 -10.45
CA PRO A 90 9.34 -8.71 -10.74
C PRO A 90 8.54 -9.61 -11.71
N ASP A 91 9.25 -10.29 -12.60
CA ASP A 91 8.68 -11.32 -13.46
C ASP A 91 8.31 -12.59 -12.68
N PHE A 92 7.43 -13.44 -13.26
CA PHE A 92 7.09 -14.74 -12.66
C PHE A 92 8.33 -15.55 -12.29
N LYS A 93 9.32 -15.60 -13.18
CA LYS A 93 10.58 -16.32 -12.91
C LYS A 93 11.33 -15.71 -11.72
N GLU A 94 11.42 -14.39 -11.65
CA GLU A 94 12.12 -13.70 -10.57
C GLU A 94 11.41 -13.89 -9.21
N ILE A 95 10.08 -13.88 -9.20
CA ILE A 95 9.29 -14.16 -7.98
C ILE A 95 9.57 -15.59 -7.47
N TRP A 96 9.46 -16.58 -8.34
CA TRP A 96 9.49 -17.99 -7.92
C TRP A 96 10.91 -18.54 -7.74
N PHE A 97 11.90 -18.08 -8.52
CA PHE A 97 13.27 -18.60 -8.45
C PHE A 97 14.24 -17.69 -7.73
N GLU A 98 14.02 -16.37 -7.75
CA GLU A 98 14.92 -15.41 -7.11
C GLU A 98 14.33 -14.91 -5.79
N GLY A 99 13.00 -14.84 -5.67
CA GLY A 99 12.31 -14.21 -4.55
C GLY A 99 12.26 -12.69 -4.69
N LYS A 100 12.50 -12.17 -5.90
CA LYS A 100 12.54 -10.72 -6.15
C LYS A 100 11.16 -10.14 -5.89
N PHE A 101 11.15 -9.02 -5.20
CA PHE A 101 9.99 -8.18 -4.99
C PHE A 101 10.38 -6.74 -5.25
N LEU A 102 9.38 -5.89 -5.45
CA LEU A 102 9.61 -4.47 -5.64
C LEU A 102 10.10 -3.83 -4.33
N VAL A 103 11.36 -3.39 -4.34
CA VAL A 103 12.07 -2.97 -3.14
C VAL A 103 11.51 -1.62 -2.65
N PRO A 104 11.05 -1.53 -1.38
CA PRO A 104 10.61 -0.26 -0.82
C PRO A 104 11.80 0.62 -0.45
N PHE A 105 11.54 1.91 -0.29
CA PHE A 105 12.45 2.87 0.35
C PHE A 105 11.70 3.56 1.49
N GLU A 106 12.43 4.19 2.40
CA GLU A 106 11.85 4.83 3.57
C GLU A 106 12.29 6.29 3.63
N LEU A 107 11.34 7.18 3.93
CA LEU A 107 11.59 8.57 4.27
C LEU A 107 11.35 8.71 5.76
N GLU A 108 12.35 9.16 6.50
CA GLU A 108 12.33 9.12 7.95
C GLU A 108 12.65 10.49 8.54
N ILE A 109 11.98 10.81 9.63
CA ILE A 109 12.29 11.94 10.51
C ILE A 109 12.56 11.35 11.89
N ALA A 110 13.77 11.55 12.40
CA ALA A 110 14.14 11.09 13.73
C ALA A 110 14.53 12.27 14.61
N GLY A 111 13.87 12.39 15.76
CA GLY A 111 14.32 13.21 16.88
C GLY A 111 15.24 12.39 17.77
N ILE A 112 16.50 12.78 17.91
CA ILE A 112 17.50 12.13 18.76
C ILE A 112 18.11 13.19 19.68
N ASP A 113 17.95 13.03 20.99
CA ASP A 113 18.48 13.98 22.00
C ASP A 113 18.04 15.45 21.76
N GLY A 114 16.85 15.65 21.19
CA GLY A 114 16.32 16.97 20.84
C GLY A 114 16.79 17.54 19.50
N ASN A 115 17.61 16.81 18.73
CA ASN A 115 18.00 17.17 17.37
C ASN A 115 17.15 16.42 16.35
N VAL A 116 16.66 17.12 15.34
CA VAL A 116 15.84 16.53 14.28
C VAL A 116 16.72 16.22 13.07
N HIS A 117 16.67 14.97 12.63
CA HIS A 117 17.39 14.45 11.48
C HIS A 117 16.41 13.94 10.43
N PHE A 118 16.73 14.16 9.16
CA PHE A 118 15.97 13.67 8.03
C PHE A 118 16.78 12.59 7.32
N PHE A 119 16.18 11.42 7.11
CA PHE A 119 16.85 10.30 6.47
C PHE A 119 16.08 9.77 5.27
N ILE A 120 16.84 9.20 4.33
CA ILE A 120 16.34 8.33 3.27
C ILE A 120 17.02 6.98 3.42
N ARG A 121 16.24 5.93 3.67
CA ARG A 121 16.73 4.55 3.64
C ARG A 121 16.43 3.95 2.28
N THR A 122 17.47 3.46 1.60
CA THR A 122 17.34 2.94 0.23
C THR A 122 18.38 1.86 -0.04
N PRO A 123 18.17 0.96 -1.01
CA PRO A 123 19.21 0.06 -1.48
C PRO A 123 20.43 0.82 -2.02
N SER A 124 21.63 0.33 -1.72
CA SER A 124 22.90 0.93 -2.17
C SER A 124 22.96 1.11 -3.69
N SER A 125 22.40 0.16 -4.45
CA SER A 125 22.31 0.22 -5.91
C SER A 125 21.50 1.41 -6.43
N MET A 126 20.54 1.91 -5.65
CA MET A 126 19.63 3.00 -6.01
C MET A 126 20.06 4.35 -5.43
N ARG A 127 21.08 4.40 -4.57
CA ARG A 127 21.58 5.61 -3.90
C ARG A 127 21.72 6.81 -4.84
N LYS A 128 22.36 6.62 -6.00
CA LYS A 128 22.58 7.69 -6.99
C LYS A 128 21.29 8.28 -7.56
N VAL A 129 20.23 7.47 -7.67
CA VAL A 129 18.92 7.93 -8.16
C VAL A 129 18.30 8.88 -7.14
N PHE A 130 18.36 8.53 -5.86
CA PHE A 130 17.87 9.38 -4.77
C PHE A 130 18.66 10.68 -4.66
N GLU A 131 19.99 10.60 -4.66
CA GLU A 131 20.85 11.79 -4.65
C GLU A 131 20.53 12.72 -5.82
N SER A 132 20.50 12.18 -7.05
CA SER A 132 20.21 12.98 -8.25
C SER A 132 18.83 13.62 -8.22
N ALA A 133 17.82 12.89 -7.72
CA ALA A 133 16.46 13.40 -7.61
C ALA A 133 16.36 14.55 -6.60
N VAL A 134 17.00 14.43 -5.43
CA VAL A 134 17.04 15.49 -4.43
C VAL A 134 17.81 16.71 -4.95
N TYR A 135 19.03 16.51 -5.47
CA TYR A 135 19.85 17.60 -6.00
C TYR A 135 19.20 18.35 -7.18
N SER A 136 18.28 17.71 -7.92
CA SER A 136 17.57 18.36 -9.03
C SER A 136 16.68 19.53 -8.61
N GLN A 137 16.17 19.51 -7.37
CA GLN A 137 15.31 20.56 -6.82
C GLN A 137 15.97 21.30 -5.65
N TYR A 138 16.88 20.64 -4.94
CA TYR A 138 17.57 21.13 -3.75
C TYR A 138 19.10 20.92 -3.90
N PRO A 139 19.77 21.71 -4.74
CA PRO A 139 21.21 21.58 -4.98
C PRO A 139 22.07 21.91 -3.75
N ASP A 140 21.52 22.71 -2.81
CA ASP A 140 22.23 23.19 -1.62
C ASP A 140 22.13 22.23 -0.41
N VAL A 141 21.38 21.12 -0.54
CA VAL A 141 21.26 20.10 0.51
C VAL A 141 22.49 19.20 0.48
N GLU A 142 23.13 18.98 1.62
CA GLU A 142 24.22 18.01 1.72
C GLU A 142 23.66 16.62 2.03
N ILE A 143 24.01 15.61 1.22
CA ILE A 143 23.60 14.22 1.42
C ILE A 143 24.79 13.40 1.89
N VAL A 144 24.70 12.86 3.11
CA VAL A 144 25.79 12.10 3.75
C VAL A 144 25.32 10.68 4.08
N GLU A 145 26.13 9.68 3.76
CA GLU A 145 25.87 8.31 4.23
C GLU A 145 26.25 8.21 5.72
N VAL A 146 25.32 7.75 6.53
CA VAL A 146 25.47 7.61 7.98
C VAL A 146 25.16 6.19 8.43
N GLU A 147 25.64 5.82 9.61
CA GLU A 147 25.27 4.54 10.20
C GLU A 147 23.81 4.56 10.68
N ASP A 148 23.14 3.41 10.59
CA ASP A 148 21.76 3.21 11.04
C ASP A 148 21.62 3.59 12.53
N TYR A 149 20.86 4.65 12.79
CA TYR A 149 20.65 5.18 14.14
C TYR A 149 19.94 4.18 15.07
N THR A 150 19.21 3.21 14.52
CA THR A 150 18.54 2.17 15.31
C THR A 150 19.53 1.27 16.04
N LYS A 151 20.78 1.19 15.58
CA LYS A 151 21.87 0.46 16.27
C LYS A 151 22.37 1.18 17.52
N GLN A 152 22.07 2.47 17.67
CA GLN A 152 22.44 3.25 18.85
C GLN A 152 21.52 2.96 20.03
N VAL A 153 20.39 2.29 19.78
CA VAL A 153 19.44 1.83 20.78
C VAL A 153 19.68 0.33 21.06
N PRO A 154 19.55 -0.13 22.33
CA PRO A 154 19.63 -1.56 22.65
C PRO A 154 18.66 -2.38 21.80
N GLN A 155 19.03 -3.61 21.45
CA GLN A 155 18.19 -4.48 20.61
C GLN A 155 17.15 -5.27 21.43
N ASP A 156 17.30 -5.28 22.76
CA ASP A 156 16.46 -6.00 23.71
C ASP A 156 15.34 -5.11 24.28
N LEU A 157 14.60 -4.40 23.42
CA LEU A 157 13.53 -3.51 23.84
C LEU A 157 12.17 -4.22 23.97
N PRO A 158 11.32 -3.85 24.95
CA PRO A 158 11.61 -2.95 26.08
C PRO A 158 12.46 -3.64 27.18
N ASN A 159 13.30 -2.87 27.88
CA ASN A 159 14.15 -3.35 28.98
C ASN A 159 14.03 -2.47 30.24
N GLU A 160 14.82 -2.75 31.28
CA GLU A 160 14.79 -1.98 32.54
C GLU A 160 15.10 -0.49 32.37
N ASN A 161 15.86 -0.13 31.33
CA ASN A 161 16.34 1.23 31.10
C ASN A 161 15.57 1.97 29.99
N TRP A 162 14.88 1.24 29.12
CA TRP A 162 14.20 1.75 27.93
C TRP A 162 12.76 1.25 27.85
N ASP A 163 11.84 2.19 27.85
CA ASP A 163 10.47 1.94 27.42
C ASP A 163 10.35 2.16 25.90
N MET A 164 9.49 1.38 25.25
CA MET A 164 9.27 1.45 23.80
C MET A 164 7.79 1.41 23.49
N TRP A 165 7.34 2.41 22.74
CA TRP A 165 5.99 2.45 22.17
C TRP A 165 6.07 2.76 20.68
N GLY A 166 5.27 2.06 19.89
CA GLY A 166 5.17 2.27 18.46
C GLY A 166 3.78 1.91 17.95
N CYS A 167 3.35 2.57 16.88
CA CYS A 167 2.06 2.32 16.26
C CYS A 167 2.13 2.53 14.75
N ASP A 168 1.32 1.79 14.01
CA ASP A 168 1.09 2.07 12.59
C ASP A 168 -0.15 2.96 12.41
N PHE A 169 -0.07 3.92 11.50
CA PHE A 169 -1.23 4.71 11.12
C PHE A 169 -2.17 3.90 10.23
N LYS A 170 -3.46 3.97 10.52
CA LYS A 170 -4.52 3.35 9.72
C LYS A 170 -5.45 4.40 9.13
N LEU A 171 -5.80 4.23 7.86
CA LEU A 171 -6.78 5.08 7.21
C LEU A 171 -8.17 4.85 7.82
N VAL A 172 -8.84 5.94 8.19
CA VAL A 172 -10.22 5.92 8.70
C VAL A 172 -11.22 5.66 7.56
N LYS A 173 -10.94 6.20 6.38
CA LYS A 173 -11.74 6.03 5.15
C LYS A 173 -10.99 5.14 4.16
N PRO A 174 -11.68 4.54 3.18
CA PRO A 174 -11.01 3.84 2.09
C PRO A 174 -9.95 4.71 1.42
N GLU A 175 -8.88 4.09 0.95
CA GLU A 175 -7.74 4.78 0.34
C GLU A 175 -8.06 5.57 -0.93
N CYS A 176 -9.24 5.42 -1.53
CA CYS A 176 -9.64 6.25 -2.67
C CYS A 176 -9.85 7.71 -2.26
N TYR A 177 -10.23 7.97 -1.00
CA TYR A 177 -10.36 9.32 -0.48
C TYR A 177 -8.97 9.93 -0.23
N PRO A 178 -8.70 11.16 -0.71
CA PRO A 178 -7.44 11.83 -0.46
C PRO A 178 -7.29 12.24 1.00
N LEU A 179 -6.04 12.24 1.47
CA LEU A 179 -5.65 12.92 2.70
C LEU A 179 -5.51 14.42 2.41
N LYS A 180 -5.53 15.23 3.47
CA LYS A 180 -5.15 16.64 3.34
C LYS A 180 -3.70 16.72 2.87
N THR A 181 -3.45 17.53 1.87
CA THR A 181 -2.13 17.73 1.26
C THR A 181 -1.66 19.16 1.51
N TYR A 182 -0.39 19.44 1.21
CA TYR A 182 0.21 20.77 1.36
C TYR A 182 -0.61 21.89 0.67
N VAL A 183 -1.34 21.58 -0.40
CA VAL A 183 -2.22 22.52 -1.11
C VAL A 183 -3.34 23.05 -0.22
N ASP A 184 -3.85 22.21 0.69
CA ASP A 184 -4.95 22.55 1.60
C ASP A 184 -4.50 23.45 2.78
N PHE A 185 -3.19 23.61 2.98
CA PHE A 185 -2.61 24.46 4.02
C PHE A 185 -2.25 25.87 3.53
N PHE A 186 -2.44 26.16 2.23
CA PHE A 186 -2.22 27.50 1.69
C PHE A 186 -3.49 28.36 1.79
N GLU A 187 -3.32 29.60 2.24
CA GLU A 187 -4.38 30.59 2.12
C GLU A 187 -4.60 30.95 0.64
N PRO A 188 -5.85 30.98 0.13
CA PRO A 188 -6.15 31.27 -1.28
C PRO A 188 -5.95 32.75 -1.69
N THR A 189 -5.26 33.56 -0.89
CA THR A 189 -5.13 35.01 -1.13
C THR A 189 -3.89 35.32 -1.96
N THR A 190 -4.07 36.09 -3.04
CA THR A 190 -3.13 36.57 -4.08
C THR A 190 -1.88 37.35 -3.60
N SER A 191 -1.49 37.28 -2.33
CA SER A 191 -0.22 37.84 -1.87
C SER A 191 0.87 36.78 -1.99
N GLU A 192 1.68 36.87 -3.05
CA GLU A 192 2.81 36.02 -3.45
C GLU A 192 3.94 35.82 -2.41
N LYS A 193 3.76 36.27 -1.17
CA LYS A 193 4.80 36.19 -0.14
C LYS A 193 4.76 34.84 0.57
N GLU A 194 5.91 34.16 0.57
CA GLU A 194 6.14 32.89 1.26
C GLU A 194 5.86 32.94 2.78
N GLU A 195 5.77 34.14 3.36
CA GLU A 195 5.59 34.44 4.79
C GLU A 195 4.24 34.00 5.38
N LYS A 196 3.21 33.71 4.57
CA LYS A 196 1.88 33.25 5.04
C LYS A 196 1.66 31.76 4.83
N ARG A 197 2.69 30.94 5.01
CA ARG A 197 2.61 29.49 4.93
C ARG A 197 2.60 28.91 6.35
N ILE A 198 1.58 28.11 6.66
CA ILE A 198 1.60 27.28 7.88
C ILE A 198 2.36 26.01 7.52
N ASP A 199 3.51 25.77 8.14
CA ASP A 199 4.24 24.51 7.98
C ASP A 199 3.51 23.38 8.73
N PRO A 200 2.99 22.34 8.04
CA PRO A 200 2.29 21.24 8.69
C PRO A 200 3.22 20.38 9.56
N LEU A 201 4.53 20.43 9.38
CA LEU A 201 5.51 19.68 10.17
C LEU A 201 5.98 20.42 11.42
N ALA A 202 5.70 21.72 11.55
CA ALA A 202 6.19 22.54 12.66
C ALA A 202 5.85 21.94 14.04
N VAL A 203 4.63 21.45 14.21
CA VAL A 203 4.17 20.83 15.48
C VAL A 203 4.94 19.55 15.79
N LEU A 204 5.22 18.73 14.78
CA LEU A 204 5.98 17.48 14.94
C LEU A 204 7.43 17.79 15.31
N ILE A 205 8.06 18.71 14.57
CA ILE A 205 9.45 19.13 14.79
C ILE A 205 9.61 19.78 16.16
N GLU A 206 8.69 20.66 16.57
CA GLU A 206 8.71 21.26 17.92
C GLU A 206 8.54 20.20 19.02
N GLY A 207 7.72 19.18 18.79
CA GLY A 207 7.63 18.04 19.70
C GLY A 207 8.96 17.29 19.83
N MET A 208 9.63 17.03 18.70
CA MET A 208 10.92 16.35 18.67
C MET A 208 12.06 17.16 19.30
N THR A 209 12.05 18.50 19.21
CA THR A 209 13.11 19.32 19.84
C THR A 209 13.02 19.41 21.35
N ARG A 210 11.88 19.02 21.94
CA ARG A 210 11.68 18.94 23.39
C ARG A 210 12.20 17.64 24.01
N LEU A 211 12.63 16.68 23.18
CA LEU A 211 13.21 15.41 23.65
C LEU A 211 14.46 15.68 24.49
N LYS A 212 14.58 14.94 25.58
CA LYS A 212 15.76 14.98 26.45
C LYS A 212 16.84 14.05 25.93
N LYS A 213 18.04 14.20 26.50
CA LYS A 213 19.14 13.26 26.25
C LYS A 213 18.73 11.84 26.64
N GLY A 214 18.91 10.90 25.72
CA GLY A 214 18.48 9.50 25.84
C GLY A 214 17.07 9.22 25.31
N GLU A 215 16.31 10.23 24.92
CA GLU A 215 14.98 10.06 24.32
C GLU A 215 15.07 10.13 22.79
N GLN A 216 14.32 9.25 22.12
CA GLN A 216 14.21 9.24 20.67
C GLN A 216 12.75 9.14 20.23
N LEU A 217 12.43 9.80 19.11
CA LEU A 217 11.14 9.69 18.45
C LEU A 217 11.37 9.52 16.95
N TRP A 218 10.81 8.47 16.38
CA TRP A 218 10.97 8.14 14.96
C TRP A 218 9.63 8.25 14.26
N PHE A 219 9.64 8.87 13.09
CA PHE A 219 8.50 8.94 12.19
C PHE A 219 8.95 8.48 10.81
N GLN A 220 8.42 7.36 10.34
CA GLN A 220 8.90 6.65 9.17
C GLN A 220 7.77 6.44 8.18
N ILE A 221 8.03 6.79 6.93
CA ILE A 221 7.13 6.54 5.81
C ILE A 221 7.83 5.56 4.87
N ARG A 222 7.40 4.30 4.91
CA ARG A 222 7.82 3.29 3.94
C ARG A 222 7.01 3.45 2.67
N LEU A 223 7.68 3.55 1.53
CA LEU A 223 7.10 3.80 0.22
C LEU A 223 7.53 2.72 -0.78
N LYS A 224 6.57 2.30 -1.61
CA LYS A 224 6.81 1.39 -2.74
C LYS A 224 6.02 1.91 -3.94
N PRO A 225 6.65 2.16 -5.10
CA PRO A 225 5.90 2.65 -6.27
C PRO A 225 4.89 1.58 -6.71
N VAL A 226 3.71 1.98 -7.17
CA VAL A 226 2.67 1.03 -7.62
C VAL A 226 2.01 1.49 -8.90
N GLN A 227 1.61 0.52 -9.73
CA GLN A 227 0.68 0.73 -10.84
C GLN A 227 -0.70 0.18 -10.51
N ASP A 228 -1.70 0.54 -11.33
CA ASP A 228 -3.06 0.02 -11.19
C ASP A 228 -3.14 -1.49 -11.47
N LYS A 229 -2.18 -2.06 -12.19
CA LYS A 229 -2.10 -3.51 -12.41
C LYS A 229 -1.83 -4.28 -11.13
N ASP A 230 -1.05 -3.72 -10.22
CA ASP A 230 -0.59 -4.42 -9.01
C ASP A 230 -1.56 -4.20 -7.85
N SER A 231 -1.99 -2.94 -7.65
CA SER A 231 -2.80 -2.57 -6.50
C SER A 231 -4.27 -2.38 -6.84
N HIS A 232 -4.65 -2.16 -8.10
CA HIS A 232 -6.04 -1.83 -8.51
C HIS A 232 -6.64 -0.60 -7.81
N TRP A 233 -5.80 0.30 -7.29
CA TRP A 233 -6.24 1.47 -6.53
C TRP A 233 -6.97 2.50 -7.41
N ILE A 234 -6.59 2.64 -8.68
CA ILE A 234 -7.28 3.51 -9.64
C ILE A 234 -8.64 2.90 -9.99
N ALA A 235 -8.70 1.58 -10.21
CA ALA A 235 -9.96 0.88 -10.44
C ALA A 235 -10.93 1.03 -9.25
N ARG A 236 -10.44 0.93 -8.00
CA ARG A 236 -11.25 1.19 -6.79
C ARG A 236 -11.72 2.64 -6.71
N GLY A 237 -10.85 3.60 -7.04
CA GLY A 237 -11.21 5.02 -7.09
C GLY A 237 -12.32 5.31 -8.12
N LYS A 238 -12.19 4.76 -9.33
CA LYS A 238 -13.22 4.87 -10.39
C LYS A 238 -14.55 4.27 -9.96
N LYS A 239 -14.53 3.09 -9.31
CA LYS A 239 -15.74 2.46 -8.76
C LYS A 239 -16.41 3.34 -7.71
N GLU A 240 -15.66 4.07 -6.91
CA GLU A 240 -16.22 4.99 -5.91
C GLU A 240 -16.82 6.24 -6.56
N ILE A 241 -16.14 6.81 -7.56
CA ILE A 241 -16.68 7.91 -8.41
C ILE A 241 -18.01 7.49 -9.05
N GLU A 242 -18.10 6.27 -9.57
CA GLU A 242 -19.31 5.72 -10.16
C GLU A 242 -20.47 5.61 -9.15
N LYS A 243 -20.19 5.14 -7.93
CA LYS A 243 -21.19 5.10 -6.85
C LYS A 243 -21.72 6.49 -6.50
N ILE A 244 -20.85 7.49 -6.41
CA ILE A 244 -21.22 8.87 -6.05
C ILE A 244 -22.01 9.53 -7.19
N THR A 245 -21.59 9.31 -8.44
CA THR A 245 -22.24 9.91 -9.62
C THR A 245 -23.48 9.15 -10.09
N GLY A 246 -23.74 7.95 -9.55
CA GLY A 246 -24.82 7.07 -10.00
C GLY A 246 -24.61 6.51 -11.41
N ARG A 247 -23.39 6.58 -11.96
CA ARG A 247 -23.07 5.99 -13.26
C ARG A 247 -23.06 4.47 -13.10
N LYS A 248 -24.01 3.76 -13.73
CA LYS A 248 -23.92 2.30 -13.87
C LYS A 248 -22.60 1.95 -14.57
N PRO A 249 -21.88 0.90 -14.14
CA PRO A 249 -20.65 0.51 -14.81
C PRO A 249 -20.95 0.29 -16.29
N LYS A 250 -20.12 0.87 -17.18
CA LYS A 250 -19.97 0.31 -18.51
C LYS A 250 -19.25 -1.01 -18.31
N GLU A 251 -20.00 -2.04 -17.92
CA GLU A 251 -19.53 -3.41 -18.04
C GLU A 251 -19.05 -3.54 -19.48
N ALA A 252 -17.74 -3.72 -19.68
CA ALA A 252 -17.25 -4.19 -20.96
C ALA A 252 -18.10 -5.41 -21.29
N PRO A 253 -18.83 -5.43 -22.43
CA PRO A 253 -19.76 -6.52 -22.69
C PRO A 253 -18.96 -7.79 -22.60
N ASN A 254 -19.22 -8.56 -21.54
CA ASN A 254 -18.59 -9.84 -21.33
C ASN A 254 -19.07 -10.65 -22.53
N LYS A 255 -18.21 -10.83 -23.54
CA LYS A 255 -18.48 -11.74 -24.65
C LYS A 255 -18.35 -13.18 -24.14
N SER A 256 -19.05 -13.48 -23.05
CA SER A 256 -19.49 -14.83 -22.77
C SER A 256 -20.55 -15.09 -23.81
N ILE A 257 -20.15 -15.78 -24.88
CA ILE A 257 -21.07 -16.45 -25.80
C ILE A 257 -21.92 -17.35 -24.90
N THR A 258 -23.11 -16.90 -24.53
CA THR A 258 -24.10 -17.70 -23.81
C THR A 258 -24.48 -18.90 -24.67
N GLY A 259 -24.83 -20.02 -24.05
CA GLY A 259 -25.15 -21.28 -24.75
C GLY A 259 -26.24 -21.14 -25.83
N GLU A 260 -27.09 -20.12 -25.73
CA GLU A 260 -28.09 -19.76 -26.74
C GLU A 260 -27.48 -19.32 -28.09
N ALA A 261 -26.32 -18.65 -28.08
CA ALA A 261 -25.63 -18.25 -29.31
C ALA A 261 -24.99 -19.44 -30.04
N ILE A 262 -24.56 -20.46 -29.29
CA ILE A 262 -24.05 -21.74 -29.84
C ILE A 262 -25.20 -22.56 -30.43
N TRP A 263 -26.37 -22.55 -29.78
CA TRP A 263 -27.58 -23.21 -30.27
C TRP A 263 -28.14 -22.54 -31.54
N ALA A 264 -28.24 -21.21 -31.55
CA ALA A 264 -28.73 -20.45 -32.70
C ALA A 264 -27.83 -20.58 -33.95
N PHE A 265 -26.51 -20.71 -33.74
CA PHE A 265 -25.55 -20.99 -34.82
C PHE A 265 -25.70 -22.41 -35.38
N MET A 266 -25.97 -23.42 -34.53
CA MET A 266 -26.27 -24.79 -34.98
C MET A 266 -27.59 -24.90 -35.73
N GLU A 267 -28.58 -24.06 -35.43
CA GLU A 267 -29.89 -24.02 -36.13
C GLU A 267 -29.94 -23.06 -37.33
N GLY A 268 -28.82 -22.40 -37.69
CA GLY A 268 -28.74 -21.55 -38.87
C GLY A 268 -29.57 -20.26 -38.81
N ARG A 269 -29.91 -19.76 -37.61
CA ARG A 269 -30.64 -18.49 -37.41
C ARG A 269 -29.68 -17.36 -37.02
N PRO A 270 -29.80 -16.14 -37.57
CA PRO A 270 -28.98 -15.03 -37.13
C PRO A 270 -29.35 -14.64 -35.69
N PRO A 271 -28.38 -14.40 -34.79
CA PRO A 271 -28.65 -14.02 -33.41
C PRO A 271 -29.28 -12.62 -33.37
N SER A 272 -30.50 -12.52 -32.87
CA SER A 272 -31.18 -11.25 -32.62
C SER A 272 -30.67 -10.65 -31.31
N PHE A 273 -29.79 -9.65 -31.42
CA PHE A 273 -29.43 -8.82 -30.28
C PHE A 273 -30.44 -7.67 -30.19
N GLU A 274 -31.44 -7.79 -29.31
CA GLU A 274 -32.25 -6.65 -28.90
C GLU A 274 -31.39 -5.73 -28.01
N VAL A 275 -30.91 -4.63 -28.60
CA VAL A 275 -30.31 -3.55 -27.83
C VAL A 275 -31.44 -2.68 -27.30
N THR A 276 -31.89 -2.97 -26.07
CA THR A 276 -32.70 -2.02 -25.30
C THR A 276 -31.85 -0.77 -25.05
N LYS A 277 -32.08 0.27 -25.86
CA LYS A 277 -31.64 1.63 -25.53
C LYS A 277 -32.59 2.19 -24.49
N GLU A 278 -32.24 2.08 -23.21
CA GLU A 278 -32.80 2.94 -22.18
C GLU A 278 -32.32 4.38 -22.47
N GLU A 279 -33.24 5.23 -22.93
CA GLU A 279 -33.03 6.68 -22.98
C GLU A 279 -33.04 7.25 -21.56
N GLU A 280 -31.89 7.24 -20.89
CA GLU A 280 -31.71 8.05 -19.69
C GLU A 280 -31.58 9.53 -20.09
N LYS A 281 -32.67 10.29 -19.95
CA LYS A 281 -32.63 11.75 -19.80
C LYS A 281 -31.89 12.09 -18.49
N ALA A 282 -30.57 12.01 -18.51
CA ALA A 282 -29.73 12.45 -17.40
C ALA A 282 -29.48 13.96 -17.54
N TRP A 283 -30.06 14.76 -16.63
CA TRP A 283 -29.52 16.09 -16.36
C TRP A 283 -28.01 16.01 -16.15
N PRO A 284 -27.21 17.04 -16.54
CA PRO A 284 -25.77 17.03 -16.33
C PRO A 284 -25.45 16.64 -14.89
N VAL A 285 -24.64 15.59 -14.70
CA VAL A 285 -24.30 15.01 -13.39
C VAL A 285 -23.83 16.09 -12.40
N GLU A 286 -23.17 17.12 -12.92
CA GLU A 286 -22.77 18.32 -12.19
C GLU A 286 -23.94 18.95 -11.43
N MET A 287 -25.13 19.09 -12.03
CA MET A 287 -26.30 19.71 -11.39
C MET A 287 -27.01 18.83 -10.34
N ARG A 288 -26.67 17.54 -10.24
CA ARG A 288 -27.26 16.61 -9.25
C ARG A 288 -26.45 16.50 -7.96
N LEU A 289 -25.17 16.82 -8.01
CA LEU A 289 -24.25 16.68 -6.87
C LEU A 289 -24.30 17.91 -5.98
N THR A 290 -24.34 17.68 -4.67
CA THR A 290 -24.15 18.75 -3.67
C THR A 290 -22.74 19.34 -3.80
N PRO A 291 -22.51 20.61 -3.37
CA PRO A 291 -21.18 21.22 -3.44
C PRO A 291 -20.09 20.35 -2.80
N GLY A 292 -20.35 19.76 -1.63
CA GLY A 292 -19.41 18.88 -0.95
C GLY A 292 -19.12 17.56 -1.68
N GLU A 293 -20.12 16.99 -2.36
CA GLU A 293 -19.91 15.81 -3.20
C GLU A 293 -19.07 16.12 -4.43
N ARG A 294 -19.21 17.32 -5.01
CA ARG A 294 -18.36 17.77 -6.11
C ARG A 294 -16.91 17.91 -5.67
N ASP A 295 -16.66 18.53 -4.52
CA ASP A 295 -15.31 18.67 -3.99
C ASP A 295 -14.66 17.32 -3.72
N ILE A 296 -15.40 16.37 -3.14
CA ILE A 296 -14.94 15.00 -2.92
C ILE A 296 -14.63 14.31 -4.26
N LEU A 297 -15.52 14.43 -5.25
CA LEU A 297 -15.34 13.84 -6.57
C LEU A 297 -14.07 14.36 -7.24
N SER A 298 -13.90 15.68 -7.30
CA SER A 298 -12.72 16.33 -7.88
C SER A 298 -11.45 15.94 -7.13
N ALA A 299 -11.51 15.80 -5.80
CA ALA A 299 -10.36 15.39 -5.01
C ALA A 299 -9.96 13.93 -5.29
N ILE A 300 -10.92 13.02 -5.47
CA ILE A 300 -10.65 11.62 -5.87
C ILE A 300 -10.07 11.59 -7.29
N GLU A 301 -10.65 12.34 -8.24
CA GLU A 301 -10.16 12.43 -9.62
C GLU A 301 -8.72 12.95 -9.69
N ASN A 302 -8.40 13.99 -8.92
CA ASN A 302 -7.05 14.52 -8.80
C ASN A 302 -6.08 13.49 -8.20
N LYS A 303 -6.52 12.70 -7.22
CA LYS A 303 -5.68 11.66 -6.62
C LYS A 303 -5.35 10.55 -7.61
N ILE A 304 -6.35 10.03 -8.34
CA ILE A 304 -6.15 8.94 -9.31
C ILE A 304 -5.33 9.36 -10.54
N GLY A 305 -5.24 10.66 -10.83
CA GLY A 305 -4.42 11.20 -11.92
C GLY A 305 -2.92 11.28 -11.60
N LYS A 306 -2.51 11.07 -10.35
CA LYS A 306 -1.11 11.17 -9.92
C LYS A 306 -0.42 9.79 -9.88
N LEU A 307 0.92 9.82 -9.88
CA LEU A 307 1.72 8.63 -9.61
C LEU A 307 1.48 8.16 -8.18
N GLY A 308 1.28 6.84 -8.01
CA GLY A 308 0.92 6.23 -6.75
C GLY A 308 2.10 5.52 -6.07
N PHE A 309 2.13 5.62 -4.75
CA PHE A 309 2.97 4.80 -3.89
C PHE A 309 2.09 4.07 -2.88
N GLU A 310 2.32 2.78 -2.71
CA GLU A 310 1.85 2.06 -1.53
C GLU A 310 2.69 2.54 -0.35
N SER A 311 2.02 2.98 0.71
CA SER A 311 2.64 3.62 1.85
C SER A 311 2.22 2.96 3.16
N ASN A 312 3.19 2.83 4.07
CA ASN A 312 2.96 2.51 5.48
C ASN A 312 3.64 3.60 6.30
N VAL A 313 2.90 4.19 7.23
CA VAL A 313 3.38 5.24 8.12
C VAL A 313 3.38 4.70 9.54
N ARG A 314 4.51 4.86 10.23
CA ARG A 314 4.72 4.46 11.62
C ARG A 314 5.49 5.54 12.37
#